data_AF-A0A954S473-F1
#
_entry.id   AF-A0A954S473-F1
#
_cell.length_a   1.000
_cell.length_b   1.000
_cell.length_c   1.000
_cell.angle_alpha   90.00
_cell.angle_beta   90.00
_cell.angle_gamma   90.00
#
_symmetry.space_group_name_H-M   'P 1'
#
loop_
_entity.id
_entity.type
_entity.pdbx_description
1 polymer ?
#
loop_
_entity_poly.entity_id
_entity_poly.type
_entity_poly.pdbx_seq_one_letter_code
_entity_poly.pdbx_strand_id
1 'polypeptide(L)'
;SAKEIENLNHQLAELKSRDPQSQGKPFLQEDFSSLDPKTWKVVSGQWSVREGKLVQSQVTSFATLVSTQDHPRNFVAKIRYRKLKPGTYRSVGWSFDHHNAGKESQDVYTARSDSRSTGSVQAFHRQNGKQTYPPEAIKTAEIDVGEWIDLEFQVRESQLTIKVNGQLKLEYRLPIERKPGKFAIWVHQGSAEFESLDISPITPSVPDLKSAIAAAEHQLQIGKLSIELAEAKADFQQTQILAERLRLGIDQGDVQSAARKAHRDELRIPLLTAQIASANAERQRSLADTEANQKKVQETKASVDQAQANWDNADGGYTPLKPQFPQKSTGRRLALARWLTRPNHPRTSRVAVNHIWMRHFGEALVPSVDNFGLSGKEPSHPLLLDWLANQLVEGRWKMKPLHKLIVMSQTYRLSSSKDPGSLNEKQDPTNRFLWRANARRMEAEAVRDSLLAVSGEL
;
A
#
# COMPACT_ATOMS: atom_id res chain seq x y z
N SER A 1 10.10 -18.12 10.14
CA SER A 1 9.58 -18.03 11.52
C SER A 1 10.27 -19.01 12.47
N ALA A 2 10.10 -20.34 12.35
CA ALA A 2 10.68 -21.31 13.31
C ALA A 2 12.23 -21.25 13.40
N LYS A 3 12.93 -21.26 12.26
CA LYS A 3 14.39 -21.10 12.19
C LYS A 3 14.89 -19.76 12.73
N GLU A 4 14.08 -18.70 12.61
CA GLU A 4 14.42 -17.38 13.16
C GLU A 4 14.25 -17.37 14.68
N ILE A 5 13.22 -18.03 15.21
CA ILE A 5 13.04 -18.23 16.66
C ILE A 5 14.19 -19.06 17.24
N GLU A 6 14.60 -20.12 16.55
CA GLU A 6 15.75 -20.94 16.94
C GLU A 6 17.05 -20.11 16.97
N ASN A 7 17.30 -19.31 15.93
CA ASN A 7 18.43 -18.38 15.90
C ASN A 7 18.36 -17.34 17.04
N LEU A 8 17.18 -16.79 17.34
CA LEU A 8 16.99 -15.84 18.44
C LEU A 8 17.22 -16.50 19.80
N ASN A 9 16.76 -17.74 20.00
CA ASN A 9 17.01 -18.51 21.22
C ASN A 9 18.51 -18.81 21.39
N HIS A 10 19.20 -19.17 20.30
CA HIS A 10 20.65 -19.37 20.31
C HIS A 10 21.39 -18.08 20.69
N GLN A 11 21.03 -16.94 20.06
CA GLN A 11 21.58 -15.64 20.39
C GLN A 11 21.32 -15.25 21.85
N LEU A 12 20.11 -15.52 22.37
CA LEU A 12 19.77 -15.25 23.77
C LEU A 12 20.60 -16.12 24.73
N ALA A 13 20.82 -17.40 24.40
CA ALA A 13 21.66 -18.30 25.18
C ALA A 13 23.13 -17.85 25.17
N GLU A 14 23.67 -17.47 24.00
CA GLU A 14 25.00 -16.91 23.88
C GLU A 14 25.17 -15.65 24.74
N LEU A 15 24.22 -14.70 24.65
CA LEU A 15 24.24 -13.46 25.45
C LEU A 15 24.22 -13.74 26.95
N LYS A 16 23.48 -14.76 27.40
CA LYS A 16 23.42 -15.17 28.81
C LYS A 16 24.70 -15.86 29.30
N SER A 17 25.49 -16.45 28.39
CA SER A 17 26.69 -17.25 28.72
C SER A 17 28.02 -16.51 28.58
N ARG A 18 28.03 -15.27 28.08
CA ARG A 18 29.27 -14.52 27.83
C ARG A 18 29.98 -14.08 29.12
N ASP A 19 31.28 -14.35 29.17
CA ASP A 19 32.19 -13.82 30.20
C ASP A 19 32.50 -12.32 29.93
N PRO A 20 32.17 -11.41 30.85
CA PRO A 20 32.45 -9.98 30.71
C PRO A 20 33.93 -9.58 30.86
N GLN A 21 34.88 -10.51 30.98
CA GLN A 21 36.31 -10.18 31.16
C GLN A 21 37.24 -10.39 29.95
N SER A 22 36.79 -10.97 28.82
CA SER A 22 37.69 -11.15 27.67
C SER A 22 37.86 -9.83 26.89
N GLN A 23 39.07 -9.26 26.87
CA GLN A 23 39.43 -8.22 25.91
C GLN A 23 39.71 -8.88 24.54
N GLY A 24 38.83 -8.61 23.57
CA GLY A 24 38.99 -9.13 22.21
C GLY A 24 40.11 -8.42 21.46
N LYS A 25 40.77 -9.12 20.53
CA LYS A 25 41.68 -8.51 19.56
C LYS A 25 40.97 -7.41 18.75
N PRO A 26 41.68 -6.38 18.25
CA PRO A 26 41.12 -5.40 17.32
C PRO A 26 40.41 -6.10 16.16
N PHE A 27 39.19 -5.65 15.84
CA PHE A 27 38.41 -6.19 14.72
C PHE A 27 39.02 -5.77 13.38
N LEU A 28 39.46 -4.52 13.30
CA LEU A 28 40.03 -3.95 12.10
C LEU A 28 41.14 -2.97 12.50
N GLN A 29 42.32 -3.14 11.92
CA GLN A 29 43.45 -2.22 12.11
C GLN A 29 44.03 -1.93 10.73
N GLU A 30 43.85 -0.69 10.28
CA GLU A 30 44.24 -0.20 8.97
C GLU A 30 45.23 0.94 9.14
N ASP A 31 46.42 0.79 8.57
CA ASP A 31 47.37 1.88 8.33
C ASP A 31 47.25 2.46 6.91
N PHE A 32 46.34 1.88 6.11
CA PHE A 32 46.07 2.25 4.72
C PHE A 32 47.30 2.25 3.79
N SER A 33 48.34 1.49 4.14
CA SER A 33 49.50 1.23 3.28
C SER A 33 49.14 0.45 2.01
N SER A 34 48.03 -0.28 2.03
CA SER A 34 47.37 -0.89 0.88
C SER A 34 45.85 -0.89 1.07
N LEU A 35 45.09 -1.09 -0.02
CA LEU A 35 43.64 -1.26 0.05
C LEU A 35 43.30 -2.72 -0.26
N ASP A 36 43.23 -3.57 0.78
CA ASP A 36 42.97 -5.01 0.62
C ASP A 36 41.50 -5.27 0.20
N PRO A 37 41.22 -5.86 -0.97
CA PRO A 37 39.87 -6.19 -1.40
C PRO A 37 39.19 -7.26 -0.53
N LYS A 38 39.94 -8.02 0.29
CA LYS A 38 39.37 -8.93 1.30
C LYS A 38 38.77 -8.17 2.47
N THR A 39 39.25 -6.97 2.74
CA THR A 39 38.78 -6.12 3.83
C THR A 39 37.77 -5.10 3.34
N TRP A 40 38.00 -4.51 2.16
CA TRP A 40 37.20 -3.40 1.63
C TRP A 40 36.62 -3.69 0.25
N LYS A 41 35.35 -3.33 0.10
CA LYS A 41 34.66 -3.22 -1.18
C LYS A 41 34.48 -1.75 -1.55
N VAL A 42 35.02 -1.36 -2.69
CA VAL A 42 34.73 -0.05 -3.30
C VAL A 42 33.31 -0.07 -3.84
N VAL A 43 32.44 0.80 -3.31
CA VAL A 43 31.06 0.98 -3.79
C VAL A 43 30.98 2.13 -4.79
N SER A 44 31.67 3.24 -4.51
CA SER A 44 31.68 4.41 -5.37
C SER A 44 32.90 5.31 -5.12
N GLY A 45 33.21 6.16 -6.10
CA GLY A 45 34.31 7.12 -6.05
C GLY A 45 35.67 6.52 -6.43
N GLN A 46 36.69 7.37 -6.50
CA GLN A 46 38.06 6.98 -6.78
C GLN A 46 38.88 6.94 -5.50
N TRP A 47 39.33 5.75 -5.14
CA TRP A 47 40.12 5.45 -3.95
C TRP A 47 41.48 4.90 -4.39
N SER A 48 42.56 5.48 -3.87
CA SER A 48 43.93 5.06 -4.19
C SER A 48 44.83 5.25 -2.99
N VAL A 49 45.85 4.41 -2.84
CA VAL A 49 46.90 4.65 -1.85
C VAL A 49 47.98 5.55 -2.45
N ARG A 50 48.36 6.61 -1.74
CA ARG A 50 49.45 7.52 -2.09
C ARG A 50 50.27 7.80 -0.86
N GLU A 51 51.60 7.66 -0.96
CA GLU A 51 52.52 7.89 0.18
C GLU A 51 52.13 7.13 1.46
N GLY A 52 51.62 5.89 1.29
CA GLY A 52 51.17 5.05 2.40
C GLY A 52 49.84 5.44 3.03
N LYS A 53 49.07 6.34 2.41
CA LYS A 53 47.77 6.82 2.90
C LYS A 53 46.66 6.55 1.90
N LEU A 54 45.47 6.26 2.40
CA LEU A 54 44.29 6.12 1.54
C LEU A 54 43.78 7.51 1.16
N VAL A 55 43.65 7.76 -0.14
CA VAL A 55 43.19 9.03 -0.68
C VAL A 55 41.91 8.83 -1.48
N GLN A 56 40.90 9.62 -1.14
CA GLN A 56 39.74 9.90 -1.97
C GLN A 56 39.98 11.25 -2.65
N SER A 57 40.24 11.25 -3.95
CA SER A 57 40.64 12.45 -4.69
C SER A 57 39.52 13.15 -5.45
N GLN A 58 38.39 12.47 -5.69
CA GLN A 58 37.34 12.96 -6.58
C GLN A 58 36.19 13.59 -5.80
N VAL A 59 35.87 14.86 -6.06
CA VAL A 59 34.66 15.47 -5.49
C VAL A 59 33.43 14.85 -6.14
N THR A 60 32.62 14.13 -5.35
CA THR A 60 31.39 13.46 -5.80
C THR A 60 30.27 13.64 -4.77
N SER A 61 29.04 13.23 -5.12
CA SER A 61 27.96 13.18 -4.14
C SER A 61 28.30 12.21 -3.01
N PHE A 62 28.61 10.95 -3.30
CA PHE A 62 29.16 10.04 -2.28
C PHE A 62 30.21 9.15 -2.92
N ALA A 63 31.42 9.18 -2.35
CA ALA A 63 32.42 8.13 -2.51
C ALA A 63 32.34 7.22 -1.28
N THR A 64 32.30 5.91 -1.46
CA THR A 64 32.06 4.97 -0.35
C THR A 64 32.91 3.70 -0.47
N LEU A 65 33.55 3.34 0.64
CA LEU A 65 34.18 2.05 0.92
C LEU A 65 33.36 1.32 1.97
N VAL A 66 33.12 0.04 1.81
CA VAL A 66 32.39 -0.79 2.78
C VAL A 66 33.23 -1.99 3.14
N SER A 67 33.34 -2.28 4.43
CA SER A 67 34.01 -3.48 4.93
C SER A 67 33.29 -4.76 4.45
N THR A 68 34.05 -5.83 4.29
CA THR A 68 33.50 -7.14 3.88
C THR A 68 32.88 -7.90 5.04
N GLN A 69 33.26 -7.60 6.28
CA GLN A 69 32.78 -8.25 7.51
C GLN A 69 31.94 -7.30 8.37
N ASP A 70 31.07 -7.88 9.21
CA ASP A 70 30.26 -7.09 10.12
C ASP A 70 31.12 -6.59 11.29
N HIS A 71 30.95 -5.34 11.69
CA HIS A 71 31.67 -4.80 12.85
C HIS A 71 31.15 -5.45 14.15
N PRO A 72 31.93 -5.40 15.26
CA PRO A 72 31.45 -5.82 16.57
C PRO A 72 30.22 -5.00 17.01
N ARG A 73 29.33 -5.58 17.82
CA ARG A 73 28.14 -4.89 18.33
C ARG A 73 28.51 -3.60 19.09
N ASN A 74 29.39 -3.75 20.08
CA ASN A 74 29.94 -2.68 20.89
C ASN A 74 31.40 -2.51 20.51
N PHE A 75 31.80 -1.29 20.16
CA PHE A 75 33.14 -1.03 19.64
C PHE A 75 33.56 0.43 19.87
N VAL A 76 34.87 0.65 19.85
CA VAL A 76 35.47 1.97 19.70
C VAL A 76 36.13 2.02 18.32
N ALA A 77 35.89 3.10 17.60
CA ALA A 77 36.59 3.41 16.35
C ALA A 77 37.47 4.64 16.57
N LYS A 78 38.76 4.51 16.26
CA LYS A 78 39.75 5.59 16.27
C LYS A 78 40.24 5.81 14.85
N ILE A 79 40.01 7.01 14.33
CA ILE A 79 40.32 7.34 12.94
C ILE A 79 41.18 8.59 12.91
N ARG A 80 42.25 8.54 12.12
CA ARG A 80 43.08 9.70 11.80
C ARG A 80 42.96 10.01 10.31
N TYR A 81 42.44 11.18 9.99
CA TYR A 81 42.16 11.61 8.61
C TYR A 81 42.26 13.12 8.50
N ARG A 82 42.30 13.63 7.27
CA ARG A 82 42.20 15.07 6.99
C ARG A 82 41.33 15.36 5.79
N LYS A 83 40.73 16.55 5.79
CA LYS A 83 39.94 17.06 4.67
C LYS A 83 40.88 17.79 3.71
N LEU A 84 40.77 17.51 2.42
CA LEU A 84 41.54 18.22 1.39
C LEU A 84 40.77 19.43 0.86
N LYS A 85 41.50 20.35 0.21
CA LYS A 85 40.97 21.61 -0.32
C LYS A 85 39.81 21.46 -1.33
N PRO A 86 39.77 20.46 -2.24
CA PRO A 86 38.66 20.32 -3.19
C PRO A 86 37.32 19.94 -2.53
N GLY A 87 36.21 20.57 -2.97
CA GLY A 87 34.83 20.32 -2.50
C GLY A 87 34.12 21.57 -1.95
N THR A 88 32.96 21.38 -1.32
CA THR A 88 32.18 22.47 -0.71
C THR A 88 31.85 22.18 0.75
N TYR A 89 31.16 21.08 1.05
CA TYR A 89 30.81 20.69 2.43
C TYR A 89 31.94 19.92 3.13
N ARG A 90 32.79 19.25 2.34
CA ARG A 90 33.94 18.45 2.82
C ARG A 90 33.51 17.44 3.89
N SER A 91 32.36 16.83 3.72
CA SER A 91 31.83 15.88 4.69
C SER A 91 32.61 14.58 4.58
N VAL A 92 33.15 14.11 5.70
CA VAL A 92 33.83 12.81 5.82
C VAL A 92 33.14 12.07 6.94
N GLY A 93 32.69 10.85 6.67
CA GLY A 93 31.87 10.12 7.61
C GLY A 93 32.08 8.61 7.57
N TRP A 94 31.50 7.98 8.56
CA TRP A 94 31.58 6.57 8.84
C TRP A 94 30.18 6.05 9.13
N SER A 95 29.75 5.06 8.35
CA SER A 95 28.52 4.32 8.65
C SER A 95 28.85 3.07 9.45
N PHE A 96 28.04 2.78 10.45
CA PHE A 96 27.96 1.47 11.10
C PHE A 96 26.52 0.96 11.04
N ASP A 97 26.33 -0.32 11.30
CA ASP A 97 25.14 -1.10 10.96
C ASP A 97 24.78 -1.02 9.48
N HIS A 98 25.78 -0.82 8.62
CA HIS A 98 25.55 -0.61 7.21
C HIS A 98 25.06 -1.91 6.57
N HIS A 99 23.79 -1.96 6.18
CA HIS A 99 23.20 -3.09 5.46
C HIS A 99 22.19 -2.62 4.41
N ASN A 100 21.66 -3.56 3.63
CA ASN A 100 20.72 -3.29 2.54
C ASN A 100 21.24 -2.21 1.56
N ALA A 101 22.51 -2.33 1.18
CA ALA A 101 23.22 -1.37 0.31
C ALA A 101 23.16 0.09 0.80
N GLY A 102 23.26 0.31 2.11
CA GLY A 102 23.28 1.64 2.73
C GLY A 102 21.90 2.29 2.89
N LYS A 103 20.82 1.54 2.67
CA LYS A 103 19.46 2.01 3.00
C LYS A 103 19.19 2.02 4.50
N GLU A 104 19.97 1.25 5.25
CA GLU A 104 19.90 1.16 6.71
C GLU A 104 21.31 1.38 7.27
N SER A 105 21.47 2.39 8.11
CA SER A 105 22.75 2.69 8.77
C SER A 105 22.58 3.69 9.92
N GLN A 106 23.58 3.72 10.78
CA GLN A 106 23.84 4.81 11.71
C GLN A 106 25.16 5.44 11.25
N ASP A 107 25.29 6.76 11.38
CA ASP A 107 26.39 7.48 10.77
C ASP A 107 26.95 8.51 11.72
N VAL A 108 28.28 8.56 11.79
CA VAL A 108 29.06 9.65 12.38
C VAL A 108 29.78 10.36 11.26
N TYR A 109 29.76 11.69 11.24
CA TYR A 109 30.55 12.43 10.27
C TYR A 109 30.99 13.78 10.80
N THR A 110 32.00 14.32 10.13
CA THR A 110 32.40 15.70 10.30
C THR A 110 32.27 16.47 9.01
N ALA A 111 31.99 17.77 9.10
CA ALA A 111 31.87 18.66 7.94
C ALA A 111 32.54 20.00 8.19
N ARG A 112 33.05 20.60 7.13
CA ARG A 112 33.65 21.94 7.13
C ARG A 112 33.38 22.61 5.79
N SER A 113 32.47 23.58 5.78
CA SER A 113 32.15 24.39 4.61
C SER A 113 32.78 25.77 4.69
N ASP A 114 33.21 26.34 3.57
CA ASP A 114 33.88 27.64 3.54
C ASP A 114 32.98 28.79 4.06
N SER A 115 31.65 28.60 4.01
CA SER A 115 30.64 29.54 4.52
C SER A 115 30.46 29.58 6.04
N ARG A 116 31.10 28.67 6.79
CA ARG A 116 31.04 28.63 8.26
C ARG A 116 32.42 28.93 8.85
N SER A 117 32.47 29.61 9.99
CA SER A 117 33.73 29.89 10.68
C SER A 117 34.32 28.66 11.36
N THR A 118 33.50 27.68 11.73
CA THR A 118 33.91 26.43 12.38
C THR A 118 33.36 25.21 11.66
N GLY A 119 33.98 24.06 11.92
CA GLY A 119 33.48 22.77 11.48
C GLY A 119 32.40 22.23 12.41
N SER A 120 31.95 21.01 12.10
CA SER A 120 30.97 20.30 12.90
C SER A 120 31.26 18.81 12.96
N VAL A 121 30.83 18.18 14.04
CA VAL A 121 30.70 16.73 14.18
C VAL A 121 29.22 16.41 14.42
N GLN A 122 28.75 15.37 13.74
CA GLN A 122 27.33 15.10 13.61
C GLN A 122 27.08 13.59 13.63
N ALA A 123 25.93 13.19 14.17
CA ALA A 123 25.40 11.85 13.97
C ALA A 123 24.03 11.91 13.27
N PHE A 124 23.78 10.94 12.39
CA PHE A 124 22.50 10.78 11.71
C PHE A 124 22.23 9.29 11.48
N HIS A 125 21.06 8.95 10.95
CA HIS A 125 20.73 7.58 10.61
C HIS A 125 19.93 7.49 9.31
N ARG A 126 19.94 6.30 8.72
CA ARG A 126 19.14 5.93 7.54
C ARG A 126 18.18 4.81 7.89
N GLN A 127 16.91 5.01 7.53
CA GLN A 127 15.90 3.96 7.52
C GLN A 127 15.18 4.00 6.17
N ASN A 128 15.08 2.86 5.50
CA ASN A 128 14.52 2.71 4.16
C ASN A 128 15.12 3.70 3.14
N GLY A 129 16.40 4.04 3.29
CA GLY A 129 17.11 5.00 2.44
C GLY A 129 16.85 6.48 2.76
N LYS A 130 15.93 6.79 3.68
CA LYS A 130 15.68 8.16 4.15
C LYS A 130 16.68 8.53 5.23
N GLN A 131 17.35 9.67 5.06
CA GLN A 131 18.27 10.23 6.05
C GLN A 131 17.52 11.11 7.05
N THR A 132 17.81 10.95 8.33
CA THR A 132 17.25 11.77 9.41
C THR A 132 18.40 12.33 10.23
N TYR A 133 18.45 13.66 10.35
CA TYR A 133 19.48 14.42 11.07
C TYR A 133 18.88 15.03 12.35
N PRO A 134 19.04 14.38 13.51
CA PRO A 134 18.52 14.89 14.79
C PRO A 134 19.27 16.16 15.20
N PRO A 135 18.60 17.29 15.49
CA PRO A 135 19.27 18.54 15.84
C PRO A 135 20.22 18.44 17.05
N GLU A 136 19.86 17.62 18.04
CA GLU A 136 20.65 17.36 19.23
C GLU A 136 21.97 16.61 18.95
N ALA A 137 22.03 15.91 17.81
CA ALA A 137 23.18 15.15 17.35
C ALA A 137 24.16 15.97 16.49
N ILE A 138 24.00 17.30 16.42
CA ILE A 138 24.84 18.21 15.63
C ILE A 138 25.59 19.15 16.57
N LYS A 139 26.93 19.09 16.56
CA LYS A 139 27.79 19.88 17.45
C LYS A 139 28.89 20.58 16.66
N THR A 140 29.25 21.79 17.07
CA THR A 140 30.40 22.51 16.51
C THR A 140 31.70 21.83 16.93
N ALA A 141 32.68 21.83 16.05
CA ALA A 141 34.01 21.29 16.30
C ALA A 141 35.07 22.11 15.57
N GLU A 142 36.22 22.29 16.20
CA GLU A 142 37.39 22.93 15.61
C GLU A 142 38.00 21.98 14.59
N ILE A 143 37.69 22.23 13.31
CA ILE A 143 38.10 21.40 12.18
C ILE A 143 38.45 22.34 11.04
N ASP A 144 39.71 22.30 10.63
CA ASP A 144 40.22 23.05 9.49
C ASP A 144 40.62 22.13 8.33
N VAL A 145 40.64 22.72 7.14
CA VAL A 145 40.97 22.01 5.91
C VAL A 145 42.49 21.88 5.81
N GLY A 146 42.99 20.67 5.59
CA GLY A 146 44.42 20.34 5.52
C GLY A 146 45.01 19.81 6.82
N GLU A 147 44.39 20.11 7.97
CA GLU A 147 44.82 19.65 9.29
C GLU A 147 44.40 18.21 9.56
N TRP A 148 45.23 17.49 10.30
CA TRP A 148 44.92 16.14 10.77
C TRP A 148 43.88 16.19 11.90
N ILE A 149 42.93 15.26 11.84
CA ILE A 149 41.83 15.14 12.77
C ILE A 149 41.86 13.74 13.37
N ASP A 150 41.94 13.68 14.69
CA ASP A 150 41.75 12.45 15.46
C ASP A 150 40.28 12.35 15.87
N LEU A 151 39.53 11.47 15.22
CA LEU A 151 38.15 11.18 15.57
C LEU A 151 38.09 9.86 16.34
N GLU A 152 37.52 9.91 17.53
CA GLU A 152 37.19 8.71 18.30
C GLU A 152 35.67 8.67 18.48
N PHE A 153 35.03 7.56 18.13
CA PHE A 153 33.66 7.33 18.57
C PHE A 153 33.48 5.95 19.15
N GLN A 154 32.69 5.89 20.21
CA GLN A 154 32.40 4.70 20.99
C GLN A 154 30.91 4.40 20.86
N VAL A 155 30.59 3.16 20.51
CA VAL A 155 29.21 2.68 20.41
C VAL A 155 28.99 1.55 21.41
N ARG A 156 28.05 1.73 22.34
CA ARG A 156 27.62 0.75 23.34
C ARG A 156 26.11 0.61 23.29
N GLU A 157 25.63 -0.48 22.70
CA GLU A 157 24.22 -0.67 22.37
C GLU A 157 23.65 0.56 21.67
N SER A 158 22.73 1.30 22.31
CA SER A 158 22.15 2.53 21.78
C SER A 158 22.93 3.80 22.16
N GLN A 159 24.01 3.73 22.91
CA GLN A 159 24.81 4.89 23.30
C GLN A 159 25.93 5.14 22.31
N LEU A 160 26.07 6.40 21.90
CA LEU A 160 27.13 6.90 21.03
C LEU A 160 27.84 8.06 21.74
N THR A 161 29.16 7.95 21.87
CA THR A 161 30.03 9.02 22.34
C THR A 161 31.00 9.38 21.24
N ILE A 162 31.22 10.66 20.98
CA ILE A 162 32.15 11.14 19.95
C ILE A 162 33.12 12.17 20.55
N LYS A 163 34.42 11.94 20.33
CA LYS A 163 35.49 12.89 20.62
C LYS A 163 36.19 13.31 19.34
N VAL A 164 36.53 14.59 19.26
CA VAL A 164 37.34 15.16 18.17
C VAL A 164 38.59 15.77 18.80
N ASN A 165 39.76 15.36 18.34
CA ASN A 165 41.08 15.75 18.85
C ASN A 165 41.16 15.58 20.39
N GLY A 166 40.67 14.44 20.88
CA GLY A 166 40.62 14.10 22.31
C GLY A 166 39.51 14.80 23.12
N GLN A 167 38.84 15.81 22.59
CA GLN A 167 37.77 16.55 23.27
C GLN A 167 36.41 15.88 23.06
N LEU A 168 35.67 15.60 24.13
CA LEU A 168 34.28 15.13 24.05
C LEU A 168 33.39 16.19 23.37
N LYS A 169 32.73 15.81 22.28
CA LYS A 169 31.83 16.71 21.54
C LYS A 169 30.38 16.27 21.56
N LEU A 170 30.11 14.96 21.55
CA LEU A 170 28.74 14.45 21.52
C LEU A 170 28.58 13.23 22.42
N GLU A 171 27.51 13.24 23.22
CA GLU A 171 26.89 12.06 23.83
C GLU A 171 25.47 11.97 23.30
N TYR A 172 25.13 10.85 22.70
CA TYR A 172 23.90 10.71 21.92
C TYR A 172 23.32 9.31 22.05
N ARG A 173 22.00 9.22 22.19
CA ARG A 173 21.30 7.94 22.14
C ARG A 173 20.79 7.70 20.74
N LEU A 174 21.32 6.66 20.11
CA LEU A 174 20.91 6.21 18.79
C LEU A 174 19.40 5.94 18.76
N PRO A 175 18.67 6.50 17.79
CA PRO A 175 17.21 6.51 17.81
C PRO A 175 16.61 5.27 17.14
N ILE A 176 17.45 4.50 16.44
CA ILE A 176 17.05 3.28 15.76
C ILE A 176 17.77 2.10 16.36
N GLU A 177 17.09 0.96 16.35
CA GLU A 177 17.67 -0.29 16.83
C GLU A 177 18.90 -0.66 16.00
N ARG A 178 19.99 -0.95 16.70
CA ARG A 178 21.22 -1.43 16.08
C ARG A 178 21.01 -2.82 15.46
N LYS A 179 21.59 -3.08 14.29
CA LYS A 179 21.57 -4.40 13.62
C LYS A 179 22.98 -4.83 13.24
N PRO A 180 23.28 -6.14 13.16
CA PRO A 180 24.53 -6.60 12.56
C PRO A 180 24.67 -6.01 11.15
N GLY A 181 25.86 -5.47 10.84
CA GLY A 181 26.10 -4.80 9.59
C GLY A 181 27.55 -4.41 9.41
N LYS A 182 27.84 -3.94 8.20
CA LYS A 182 29.20 -3.53 7.80
C LYS A 182 29.54 -2.18 8.40
N PHE A 183 30.83 -1.91 8.46
CA PHE A 183 31.38 -0.57 8.62
C PHE A 183 31.66 0.05 7.24
N ALA A 184 31.38 1.33 7.04
CA ALA A 184 31.66 2.03 5.79
C ALA A 184 32.36 3.36 6.03
N ILE A 185 33.26 3.75 5.13
CA ILE A 185 33.87 5.07 5.06
C ILE A 185 33.26 5.79 3.87
N TRP A 186 32.86 7.04 4.03
CA TRP A 186 32.34 7.84 2.93
C TRP A 186 32.79 9.30 2.95
N VAL A 187 32.88 9.88 1.75
CA VAL A 187 33.19 11.30 1.54
C VAL A 187 32.07 11.89 0.69
N HIS A 188 31.49 13.01 1.12
CA HIS A 188 30.41 13.72 0.44
C HIS A 188 30.83 15.16 0.13
N GLN A 189 30.75 15.53 -1.16
CA GLN A 189 31.06 16.87 -1.66
C GLN A 189 32.42 17.38 -1.16
N GLY A 190 33.43 16.50 -1.22
CA GLY A 190 34.76 16.71 -0.67
C GLY A 190 35.78 15.74 -1.24
N SER A 191 37.01 15.90 -0.77
CA SER A 191 38.12 14.96 -0.93
C SER A 191 38.83 14.82 0.42
N ALA A 192 39.44 13.67 0.68
CA ALA A 192 40.00 13.35 1.99
C ALA A 192 41.17 12.38 1.88
N GLU A 193 42.03 12.43 2.89
CA GLU A 193 43.12 11.49 3.10
C GLU A 193 42.99 10.85 4.48
N PHE A 194 43.26 9.55 4.55
CA PHE A 194 43.13 8.73 5.75
C PHE A 194 44.48 8.10 6.06
N GLU A 195 44.92 8.24 7.31
CA GLU A 195 46.19 7.72 7.80
C GLU A 195 45.99 6.43 8.60
N SER A 196 44.96 6.36 9.44
CA SER A 196 44.70 5.13 10.19
C SER A 196 43.23 4.96 10.58
N LEU A 197 42.82 3.70 10.73
CA LEU A 197 41.53 3.29 11.29
C LEU A 197 41.75 2.06 12.18
N ASP A 198 41.45 2.20 13.47
CA ASP A 198 41.36 1.10 14.43
C ASP A 198 39.91 0.94 14.88
N ILE A 199 39.36 -0.26 14.75
CA ILE A 199 38.08 -0.64 15.33
C ILE A 199 38.32 -1.78 16.30
N SER A 200 38.10 -1.52 17.57
CA SER A 200 38.32 -2.49 18.64
C SER A 200 37.02 -2.82 19.37
N PRO A 201 36.71 -4.11 19.62
CA PRO A 201 35.51 -4.50 20.33
C PRO A 201 35.56 -4.00 21.78
N ILE A 202 34.40 -3.61 22.29
CA ILE A 202 34.22 -3.25 23.69
C ILE A 202 33.52 -4.41 24.39
N THR A 203 34.11 -4.87 25.49
CA THR A 203 33.47 -5.89 26.31
C THR A 203 32.15 -5.35 26.87
N PRO A 204 31.02 -6.04 26.64
CA PRO A 204 29.72 -5.61 27.14
C PRO A 204 29.72 -5.52 28.67
N SER A 205 29.16 -4.45 29.21
CA SER A 205 28.90 -4.33 30.64
C SER A 205 27.63 -5.10 31.04
N VAL A 206 27.43 -5.34 32.35
CA VAL A 206 26.19 -5.97 32.86
C VAL A 206 24.93 -5.21 32.41
N PRO A 207 24.88 -3.86 32.48
CA PRO A 207 23.78 -3.09 31.87
C PRO A 207 23.58 -3.35 30.37
N ASP A 208 24.67 -3.40 29.58
CA ASP A 208 24.59 -3.67 28.14
C ASP A 208 23.95 -5.05 27.87
N LEU A 209 24.36 -6.08 28.62
CA LEU A 209 23.81 -7.42 28.51
C LEU A 209 22.34 -7.48 28.92
N LYS A 210 21.95 -6.80 30.00
CA LYS A 210 20.54 -6.73 30.44
C LYS A 210 19.64 -6.09 29.37
N SER A 211 20.08 -4.99 28.77
CA SER A 211 19.33 -4.33 27.69
C SER A 211 19.25 -5.21 26.44
N ALA A 212 20.34 -5.89 26.07
CA ALA A 212 20.35 -6.82 24.94
C ALA A 212 19.40 -8.01 25.16
N ILE A 213 19.38 -8.59 26.37
CA ILE A 213 18.47 -9.67 26.74
C ILE A 213 17.01 -9.21 26.63
N ALA A 214 16.66 -8.05 27.20
CA ALA A 214 15.29 -7.53 27.12
C ALA A 214 14.83 -7.31 25.68
N ALA A 215 15.69 -6.74 24.83
CA ALA A 215 15.38 -6.54 23.41
C ALA A 215 15.19 -7.89 22.67
N ALA A 216 16.02 -8.89 22.96
CA ALA A 216 15.92 -10.23 22.39
C ALA A 216 14.66 -10.97 22.85
N GLU A 217 14.26 -10.83 24.13
CA GLU A 217 13.03 -11.41 24.68
C GLU A 217 11.78 -10.84 23.99
N HIS A 218 11.71 -9.52 23.80
CA HIS A 218 10.61 -8.91 23.04
C HIS A 218 10.60 -9.35 21.57
N GLN A 219 11.77 -9.45 20.93
CA GLN A 219 11.87 -9.92 19.55
C GLN A 219 11.40 -11.38 19.40
N LEU A 220 11.74 -12.23 20.37
CA LEU A 220 11.25 -13.61 20.43
C LEU A 220 9.72 -13.65 20.60
N GLN A 221 9.17 -12.81 21.48
CA GLN A 221 7.72 -12.70 21.68
C GLN A 221 7.00 -12.26 20.40
N ILE A 222 7.51 -11.24 19.71
CA ILE A 222 6.99 -10.78 18.41
C ILE A 222 7.01 -11.92 17.39
N GLY A 223 8.09 -12.70 17.34
CA GLY A 223 8.22 -13.85 16.44
C GLY A 223 7.16 -14.92 16.71
N LYS A 224 6.92 -15.26 17.99
CA LYS A 224 5.87 -16.21 18.39
C LYS A 224 4.46 -15.72 18.02
N LEU A 225 4.13 -14.48 18.38
CA LEU A 225 2.84 -13.88 18.04
C LEU A 225 2.62 -13.78 16.52
N SER A 226 3.69 -13.61 15.74
CA SER A 226 3.60 -13.59 14.27
C SER A 226 3.26 -14.96 13.68
N ILE A 227 3.69 -16.06 14.32
CA ILE A 227 3.26 -17.42 13.96
C ILE A 227 1.78 -17.59 14.30
N GLU A 228 1.39 -17.25 15.53
CA GLU A 228 -0.02 -17.33 15.96
C GLU A 228 -0.93 -16.51 15.05
N LEU A 229 -0.49 -15.33 14.60
CA LEU A 229 -1.25 -14.50 13.66
C LEU A 229 -1.43 -15.16 12.30
N ALA A 230 -0.42 -15.89 11.83
CA ALA A 230 -0.52 -16.62 10.57
C ALA A 230 -1.47 -17.82 10.70
N GLU A 231 -1.42 -18.53 11.82
CA GLU A 231 -2.34 -19.63 12.15
C GLU A 231 -3.78 -19.14 12.27
N ALA A 232 -4.02 -18.07 13.03
CA ALA A 232 -5.35 -17.46 13.19
C ALA A 232 -5.98 -17.03 11.85
N LYS A 233 -5.17 -16.56 10.89
CA LYS A 233 -5.66 -16.25 9.53
C LYS A 233 -6.11 -17.49 8.78
N ALA A 234 -5.39 -18.60 8.91
CA ALA A 234 -5.78 -19.87 8.30
C ALA A 234 -7.05 -20.44 8.96
N ASP A 235 -7.12 -20.38 10.29
CA ASP A 235 -8.30 -20.84 11.06
C ASP A 235 -9.56 -20.04 10.70
N PHE A 236 -9.43 -18.72 10.55
CA PHE A 236 -10.54 -17.88 10.09
C PHE A 236 -11.00 -18.28 8.69
N GLN A 237 -10.08 -18.53 7.74
CA GLN A 237 -10.47 -18.95 6.39
C GLN A 237 -11.25 -20.27 6.41
N GLN A 238 -10.80 -21.24 7.19
CA GLN A 238 -11.49 -22.54 7.32
C GLN A 238 -12.88 -22.38 7.93
N THR A 239 -13.01 -21.60 9.01
CA THR A 239 -14.29 -21.41 9.68
C THR A 239 -15.25 -20.54 8.89
N GLN A 240 -14.75 -19.54 8.18
CA GLN A 240 -15.54 -18.74 7.25
C GLN A 240 -16.15 -19.62 6.16
N ILE A 241 -15.36 -20.52 5.54
CA ILE A 241 -15.86 -21.43 4.51
C ILE A 241 -16.95 -22.36 5.08
N LEU A 242 -16.72 -22.93 6.27
CA LEU A 242 -17.71 -23.79 6.93
C LEU A 242 -19.01 -23.03 7.22
N ALA A 243 -18.91 -21.83 7.79
CA ALA A 243 -20.06 -21.00 8.11
C ALA A 243 -20.87 -20.63 6.85
N GLU A 244 -20.19 -20.33 5.73
CA GLU A 244 -20.85 -20.04 4.45
C GLU A 244 -21.52 -21.28 3.84
N ARG A 245 -20.87 -22.44 3.88
CA ARG A 245 -21.46 -23.69 3.37
C ARG A 245 -22.72 -24.08 4.13
N LEU A 246 -22.73 -23.93 5.45
CA LEU A 246 -23.92 -24.14 6.29
C LEU A 246 -25.00 -23.09 6.01
N ARG A 247 -24.63 -21.80 5.91
CA ARG A 247 -25.55 -20.70 5.61
C ARG A 247 -26.25 -20.86 4.25
N LEU A 248 -25.55 -21.42 3.26
CA LEU A 248 -26.05 -21.68 1.92
C LEU A 248 -26.78 -23.04 1.79
N GLY A 249 -26.84 -23.84 2.86
CA GLY A 249 -27.48 -25.16 2.84
C GLY A 249 -26.72 -26.22 2.03
N ILE A 250 -25.43 -26.02 1.78
CA ILE A 250 -24.57 -27.00 1.10
C ILE A 250 -24.26 -28.18 2.04
N ASP A 251 -23.99 -27.87 3.31
CA ASP A 251 -23.78 -28.85 4.38
C ASP A 251 -24.89 -28.70 5.44
N GLN A 252 -25.10 -29.74 6.26
CA GLN A 252 -26.03 -29.68 7.40
C GLN A 252 -25.31 -29.42 8.73
N GLY A 253 -25.92 -28.62 9.61
CA GLY A 253 -25.36 -28.29 10.93
C GLY A 253 -25.92 -27.00 11.53
N ASP A 254 -25.37 -26.59 12.67
CA ASP A 254 -25.74 -25.36 13.37
C ASP A 254 -25.05 -24.13 12.75
N VAL A 255 -25.82 -23.37 11.99
CA VAL A 255 -25.39 -22.13 11.32
C VAL A 255 -24.94 -21.07 12.32
N GLN A 256 -25.62 -20.94 13.47
CA GLN A 256 -25.34 -19.90 14.47
C GLN A 256 -24.03 -20.18 15.20
N SER A 257 -23.81 -21.42 15.60
CA SER A 257 -22.54 -21.85 16.21
C SER A 257 -21.36 -21.65 15.24
N ALA A 258 -21.50 -22.06 13.98
CA ALA A 258 -20.46 -21.87 12.97
C ALA A 258 -20.16 -20.40 12.71
N ALA A 259 -21.18 -19.54 12.62
CA ALA A 259 -21.02 -18.10 12.47
C ALA A 259 -20.28 -17.47 13.67
N ARG A 260 -20.63 -17.84 14.91
CA ARG A 260 -19.91 -17.38 16.11
C ARG A 260 -18.45 -17.81 16.12
N LYS A 261 -18.15 -19.04 15.73
CA LYS A 261 -16.76 -19.51 15.62
C LYS A 261 -15.99 -18.70 14.58
N ALA A 262 -16.55 -18.52 13.39
CA ALA A 262 -15.93 -17.70 12.33
C ALA A 262 -15.67 -16.26 12.79
N HIS A 263 -16.64 -15.63 13.48
CA HIS A 263 -16.48 -14.27 13.98
C HIS A 263 -15.37 -14.20 15.05
N ARG A 264 -15.33 -15.18 15.96
CA ARG A 264 -14.28 -15.26 16.99
C ARG A 264 -12.89 -15.46 16.39
N ASP A 265 -12.76 -16.32 15.38
CA ASP A 265 -11.48 -16.55 14.68
C ASP A 265 -11.07 -15.30 13.86
N GLU A 266 -12.03 -14.60 13.26
CA GLU A 266 -11.78 -13.32 12.59
C GLU A 266 -11.22 -12.26 13.55
N LEU A 267 -11.84 -12.10 14.71
CA LEU A 267 -11.44 -11.13 15.73
C LEU A 267 -10.12 -11.48 16.42
N ARG A 268 -9.66 -12.74 16.32
CA ARG A 268 -8.34 -13.13 16.84
C ARG A 268 -7.20 -12.46 16.06
N ILE A 269 -7.42 -12.17 14.77
CA ILE A 269 -6.45 -11.52 13.88
C ILE A 269 -6.09 -10.09 14.36
N PRO A 270 -7.05 -9.16 14.57
CA PRO A 270 -6.73 -7.83 15.09
C PRO A 270 -6.20 -7.87 16.54
N LEU A 271 -6.61 -8.82 17.38
CA LEU A 271 -6.05 -9.01 18.71
C LEU A 271 -4.56 -9.34 18.67
N LEU A 272 -4.17 -10.37 17.91
CA LEU A 272 -2.76 -10.74 17.75
C LEU A 272 -1.95 -9.62 17.10
N THR A 273 -2.54 -8.89 16.14
CA THR A 273 -1.91 -7.71 15.53
C THR A 273 -1.64 -6.62 16.56
N ALA A 274 -2.60 -6.33 17.45
CA ALA A 274 -2.42 -5.37 18.52
C ALA A 274 -1.35 -5.82 19.53
N GLN A 275 -1.30 -7.11 19.86
CA GLN A 275 -0.29 -7.67 20.77
C GLN A 275 1.12 -7.56 20.18
N ILE A 276 1.29 -7.82 18.87
CA ILE A 276 2.56 -7.60 18.16
C ILE A 276 2.96 -6.11 18.22
N ALA A 277 2.02 -5.20 18.00
CA ALA A 277 2.28 -3.77 18.07
C ALA A 277 2.71 -3.33 19.49
N SER A 278 2.07 -3.89 20.52
CA SER A 278 2.43 -3.63 21.92
C SER A 278 3.82 -4.14 22.27
N ALA A 279 4.15 -5.38 21.89
CA ALA A 279 5.49 -5.94 22.10
C ALA A 279 6.59 -5.13 21.35
N ASN A 280 6.29 -4.61 20.16
CA ASN A 280 7.19 -3.70 19.46
C ASN A 280 7.37 -2.36 20.19
N ALA A 281 6.29 -1.79 20.74
CA ALA A 281 6.38 -0.55 21.51
C ALA A 281 7.21 -0.73 22.79
N GLU A 282 7.03 -1.85 23.51
CA GLU A 282 7.81 -2.17 24.69
C GLU A 282 9.30 -2.38 24.35
N ARG A 283 9.60 -3.05 23.24
CA ARG A 283 10.96 -3.14 22.72
C ARG A 283 11.57 -1.77 22.45
N GLN A 284 10.86 -0.86 21.77
CA GLN A 284 11.36 0.49 21.52
C GLN A 284 11.59 1.28 22.82
N ARG A 285 10.71 1.12 23.81
CA ARG A 285 10.90 1.70 25.14
C ARG A 285 12.14 1.14 25.85
N SER A 286 12.41 -0.16 25.74
CA SER A 286 13.63 -0.78 26.30
C SER A 286 14.91 -0.23 25.64
N LEU A 287 14.83 0.14 24.35
CA LEU A 287 15.91 0.76 23.61
C LEU A 287 16.08 2.24 23.94
N ALA A 288 15.00 2.97 24.24
CA ALA A 288 15.03 4.34 24.71
C ALA A 288 13.73 4.69 25.48
N ASP A 289 13.83 4.97 26.77
CA ASP A 289 12.68 5.31 27.61
C ASP A 289 12.32 6.81 27.50
N THR A 290 11.94 7.23 26.30
CA THR A 290 11.48 8.59 26.01
C THR A 290 9.99 8.73 26.29
N GLU A 291 9.50 9.95 26.53
CA GLU A 291 8.07 10.23 26.68
C GLU A 291 7.25 9.74 25.48
N ALA A 292 7.78 9.89 24.26
CA ALA A 292 7.16 9.39 23.03
C ALA A 292 6.99 7.87 23.04
N ASN A 293 8.01 7.12 23.47
CA ASN A 293 7.95 5.66 23.54
C ASN A 293 7.03 5.19 24.68
N GLN A 294 7.03 5.87 25.83
CA GLN A 294 6.10 5.59 26.93
C GLN A 294 4.65 5.77 26.51
N LYS A 295 4.35 6.89 25.84
CA LYS A 295 3.03 7.15 25.26
C LYS A 295 2.64 6.04 24.27
N LYS A 296 3.58 5.60 23.42
CA LYS A 296 3.30 4.54 22.44
C LYS A 296 2.95 3.20 23.09
N VAL A 297 3.62 2.85 24.19
CA VAL A 297 3.29 1.65 24.98
C VAL A 297 1.87 1.74 25.55
N GLN A 298 1.47 2.90 26.09
CA GLN A 298 0.11 3.08 26.61
C GLN A 298 -0.96 2.97 25.51
N GLU A 299 -0.75 3.63 24.36
CA GLU A 299 -1.66 3.56 23.21
C GLU A 299 -1.86 2.12 22.70
N THR A 300 -0.76 1.36 22.59
CA THR A 300 -0.82 -0.01 22.09
C THR A 300 -1.43 -0.97 23.10
N LYS A 301 -1.24 -0.77 24.41
CA LYS A 301 -1.95 -1.54 25.46
C LYS A 301 -3.45 -1.31 25.41
N ALA A 302 -3.90 -0.07 25.32
CA ALA A 302 -5.32 0.23 25.16
C ALA A 302 -5.92 -0.41 23.89
N SER A 303 -5.14 -0.49 22.80
CA SER A 303 -5.55 -1.18 21.58
C SER A 303 -5.68 -2.70 21.76
N VAL A 304 -4.79 -3.31 22.56
CA VAL A 304 -4.90 -4.73 22.94
C VAL A 304 -6.15 -4.97 23.77
N ASP A 305 -6.41 -4.14 24.77
CA ASP A 305 -7.58 -4.26 25.64
C ASP A 305 -8.89 -4.15 24.83
N GLN A 306 -8.96 -3.19 23.90
CA GLN A 306 -10.11 -3.05 23.01
C GLN A 306 -10.28 -4.26 22.09
N ALA A 307 -9.20 -4.76 21.48
CA ALA A 307 -9.28 -5.92 20.61
C ALA A 307 -9.65 -7.21 21.37
N GLN A 308 -9.19 -7.34 22.62
CA GLN A 308 -9.54 -8.42 23.52
C GLN A 308 -11.04 -8.37 23.86
N ALA A 309 -11.55 -7.19 24.25
CA ALA A 309 -12.96 -6.99 24.51
C ALA A 309 -13.84 -7.33 23.30
N ASN A 310 -13.42 -6.96 22.07
CA ASN A 310 -14.14 -7.34 20.86
C ASN A 310 -14.14 -8.87 20.69
N TRP A 311 -12.98 -9.51 20.82
CA TRP A 311 -12.84 -10.97 20.68
C TRP A 311 -13.70 -11.76 21.69
N ASP A 312 -13.80 -11.27 22.92
CA ASP A 312 -14.64 -11.87 23.96
C ASP A 312 -16.13 -11.72 23.67
N ASN A 313 -16.53 -10.63 23.00
CA ASN A 313 -17.91 -10.31 22.64
C ASN A 313 -18.31 -10.77 21.21
N ALA A 314 -17.62 -11.74 20.62
CA ALA A 314 -17.96 -12.26 19.30
C ALA A 314 -19.40 -12.83 19.23
N ASP A 315 -20.26 -12.21 18.42
CA ASP A 315 -21.70 -12.50 18.34
C ASP A 315 -22.13 -13.32 17.10
N GLY A 316 -21.20 -13.60 16.19
CA GLY A 316 -21.46 -14.24 14.89
C GLY A 316 -21.50 -13.32 13.66
N GLY A 317 -21.31 -12.01 13.81
CA GLY A 317 -21.18 -11.05 12.70
C GLY A 317 -19.85 -11.12 11.93
N TYR A 318 -19.47 -12.29 11.40
CA TYR A 318 -18.25 -12.45 10.60
C TYR A 318 -18.37 -11.83 9.20
N THR A 319 -17.24 -11.46 8.59
CA THR A 319 -17.21 -10.98 7.20
C THR A 319 -17.57 -12.10 6.21
N PRO A 320 -18.67 -12.01 5.44
CA PRO A 320 -19.05 -13.05 4.49
C PRO A 320 -18.15 -13.14 3.26
N LEU A 321 -18.12 -14.31 2.62
CA LEU A 321 -17.44 -14.47 1.32
C LEU A 321 -18.18 -13.68 0.23
N LYS A 322 -17.49 -12.73 -0.40
CA LYS A 322 -18.05 -11.94 -1.51
C LYS A 322 -17.76 -12.61 -2.86
N PRO A 323 -18.72 -12.61 -3.80
CA PRO A 323 -18.44 -13.07 -5.17
C PRO A 323 -17.37 -12.18 -5.81
N GLN A 324 -16.28 -12.80 -6.26
CA GLN A 324 -15.25 -12.11 -7.03
C GLN A 324 -15.65 -12.11 -8.51
N PHE A 325 -16.05 -10.95 -9.02
CA PHE A 325 -16.24 -10.77 -10.45
C PHE A 325 -14.91 -10.38 -11.13
N PRO A 326 -14.61 -10.91 -12.33
CA PRO A 326 -13.44 -10.48 -13.08
C PRO A 326 -13.47 -8.97 -13.34
N GLN A 327 -12.36 -8.28 -13.07
CA GLN A 327 -12.24 -6.84 -13.34
C GLN A 327 -12.33 -6.49 -14.83
N LYS A 328 -12.08 -7.47 -15.72
CA LYS A 328 -12.16 -7.30 -17.18
C LYS A 328 -13.23 -8.23 -17.74
N SER A 329 -14.15 -7.65 -18.52
CA SER A 329 -15.15 -8.41 -19.27
C SER A 329 -14.48 -9.23 -20.38
N THR A 330 -15.05 -10.39 -20.71
CA THR A 330 -14.67 -11.21 -21.87
C THR A 330 -15.00 -10.55 -23.22
N GLY A 331 -15.66 -9.39 -23.22
CA GLY A 331 -16.06 -8.66 -24.43
C GLY A 331 -17.28 -9.26 -25.15
N ARG A 332 -17.75 -10.46 -24.75
CA ARG A 332 -18.88 -11.16 -25.39
C ARG A 332 -20.18 -10.36 -25.40
N ARG A 333 -20.52 -9.68 -24.29
CA ARG A 333 -21.70 -8.80 -24.22
C ARG A 333 -21.59 -7.60 -25.16
N LEU A 334 -20.41 -7.00 -25.26
CA LEU A 334 -20.16 -5.88 -26.16
C LEU A 334 -20.21 -6.32 -27.63
N ALA A 335 -19.68 -7.50 -27.95
CA ALA A 335 -19.76 -8.09 -29.28
C ALA A 335 -21.22 -8.34 -29.70
N LEU A 336 -22.04 -8.93 -28.81
CA LEU A 336 -23.48 -9.13 -29.05
C LEU A 336 -24.21 -7.81 -29.24
N ALA A 337 -23.96 -6.81 -28.39
CA ALA A 337 -24.59 -5.49 -28.50
C ALA A 337 -24.25 -4.81 -29.85
N ARG A 338 -22.98 -4.83 -30.25
CA ARG A 338 -22.53 -4.31 -31.56
C ARG A 338 -23.17 -5.05 -32.73
N TRP A 339 -23.29 -6.37 -32.66
CA TRP A 339 -23.95 -7.17 -33.68
C TRP A 339 -25.45 -6.87 -33.78
N LEU A 340 -26.17 -6.74 -32.66
CA LEU A 340 -27.60 -6.43 -32.64
C LEU A 340 -27.90 -5.02 -33.18
N THR A 341 -27.00 -4.06 -32.93
CA THR A 341 -27.20 -2.63 -33.24
C THR A 341 -26.57 -2.16 -34.55
N ARG A 342 -25.95 -3.08 -35.31
CA ARG A 342 -25.36 -2.75 -36.62
C ARG A 342 -26.44 -2.17 -37.56
N PRO A 343 -26.13 -1.17 -38.40
CA PRO A 343 -27.12 -0.53 -39.27
C PRO A 343 -27.82 -1.50 -40.23
N ASN A 344 -27.13 -2.57 -40.65
CA ASN A 344 -27.68 -3.60 -41.53
C ASN A 344 -28.30 -4.79 -40.78
N HIS A 345 -28.60 -4.66 -39.47
CA HIS A 345 -29.30 -5.73 -38.76
C HIS A 345 -30.76 -5.78 -39.24
N PRO A 346 -31.26 -6.94 -39.72
CA PRO A 346 -32.54 -6.98 -40.42
C PRO A 346 -33.75 -6.75 -39.51
N ARG A 347 -33.64 -6.85 -38.18
CA ARG A 347 -34.83 -6.88 -37.30
C ARG A 347 -34.80 -5.95 -36.10
N THR A 348 -33.64 -5.60 -35.55
CA THR A 348 -33.57 -4.95 -34.22
C THR A 348 -34.31 -3.63 -34.19
N SER A 349 -34.10 -2.78 -35.20
CA SER A 349 -34.78 -1.50 -35.34
C SER A 349 -36.28 -1.67 -35.59
N ARG A 350 -36.69 -2.62 -36.44
CA ARG A 350 -38.10 -2.95 -36.71
C ARG A 350 -38.83 -3.41 -35.45
N VAL A 351 -38.23 -4.31 -34.67
CA VAL A 351 -38.79 -4.77 -33.39
C VAL A 351 -38.94 -3.59 -32.43
N ALA A 352 -37.88 -2.78 -32.26
CA ALA A 352 -37.92 -1.61 -31.38
C ALA A 352 -39.02 -0.61 -31.79
N VAL A 353 -39.11 -0.28 -33.07
CA VAL A 353 -40.15 0.61 -33.62
C VAL A 353 -41.54 0.03 -33.43
N ASN A 354 -41.74 -1.27 -33.65
CA ASN A 354 -43.05 -1.90 -33.47
C ASN A 354 -43.55 -1.80 -32.03
N HIS A 355 -42.65 -2.00 -31.06
CA HIS A 355 -42.96 -1.80 -29.64
C HIS A 355 -43.20 -0.32 -29.29
N ILE A 356 -42.48 0.61 -29.92
CA ILE A 356 -42.72 2.05 -29.72
C ILE A 356 -44.08 2.44 -30.29
N TRP A 357 -44.39 1.97 -31.50
CA TRP A 357 -45.64 2.21 -32.20
C TRP A 357 -46.83 1.68 -31.39
N MET A 358 -46.75 0.44 -30.93
CA MET A 358 -47.78 -0.20 -30.10
C MET A 358 -48.12 0.63 -28.85
N ARG A 359 -47.12 1.24 -28.19
CA ARG A 359 -47.38 2.08 -27.01
C ARG A 359 -48.08 3.40 -27.34
N HIS A 360 -47.87 3.93 -28.54
CA HIS A 360 -48.55 5.15 -28.99
C HIS A 360 -49.96 4.88 -29.51
N PHE A 361 -50.15 3.81 -30.28
CA PHE A 361 -51.40 3.51 -30.99
C PHE A 361 -52.26 2.41 -30.35
N GLY A 362 -51.78 1.75 -29.29
CA GLY A 362 -52.44 0.62 -28.63
C GLY A 362 -52.33 -0.71 -29.39
N GLU A 363 -52.00 -0.66 -30.68
CA GLU A 363 -51.83 -1.82 -31.55
C GLU A 363 -50.52 -1.72 -32.33
N ALA A 364 -49.87 -2.86 -32.54
CA ALA A 364 -48.58 -2.96 -33.22
C ALA A 364 -48.75 -3.02 -34.75
N LEU A 365 -47.76 -2.51 -35.50
CA LEU A 365 -47.73 -2.67 -36.97
C LEU A 365 -47.58 -4.14 -37.37
N VAL A 366 -46.77 -4.90 -36.64
CA VAL A 366 -46.69 -6.36 -36.68
C VAL A 366 -47.39 -6.89 -35.43
N PRO A 367 -48.57 -7.53 -35.56
CA PRO A 367 -49.33 -8.00 -34.40
C PRO A 367 -48.60 -9.06 -33.57
N SER A 368 -47.73 -9.86 -34.19
CA SER A 368 -46.88 -10.83 -33.50
C SER A 368 -45.63 -10.15 -32.94
N VAL A 369 -45.80 -9.39 -31.88
CA VAL A 369 -44.75 -8.55 -31.27
C VAL A 369 -43.50 -9.35 -30.89
N ASP A 370 -43.67 -10.59 -30.41
CA ASP A 370 -42.57 -11.47 -30.00
C ASP A 370 -42.00 -12.33 -31.15
N ASN A 371 -42.58 -12.27 -32.36
CA ASN A 371 -42.13 -13.08 -33.50
C ASN A 371 -42.08 -12.28 -34.81
N PHE A 372 -40.87 -11.81 -35.14
CA PHE A 372 -40.52 -11.19 -36.42
C PHE A 372 -39.88 -12.18 -37.41
N GLY A 373 -40.02 -13.49 -37.16
CA GLY A 373 -39.55 -14.59 -37.99
C GLY A 373 -40.39 -14.82 -39.24
N LEU A 374 -39.98 -15.80 -40.06
CA LEU A 374 -40.74 -16.21 -41.25
C LEU A 374 -42.13 -16.77 -40.93
N SER A 375 -42.33 -17.22 -39.68
CA SER A 375 -43.62 -17.66 -39.14
C SER A 375 -44.43 -16.56 -38.44
N GLY A 376 -43.92 -15.32 -38.43
CA GLY A 376 -44.61 -14.16 -37.87
C GLY A 376 -45.72 -13.66 -38.79
N LYS A 377 -46.61 -12.82 -38.26
CA LYS A 377 -47.63 -12.13 -39.07
C LYS A 377 -46.99 -11.00 -39.86
N GLU A 378 -47.51 -10.72 -41.06
CA GLU A 378 -47.04 -9.61 -41.88
C GLU A 378 -47.43 -8.25 -41.27
N PRO A 379 -46.60 -7.20 -41.45
CA PRO A 379 -46.93 -5.86 -41.00
C PRO A 379 -48.15 -5.30 -41.75
N SER A 380 -49.01 -4.56 -41.05
CA SER A 380 -50.10 -3.79 -41.68
C SER A 380 -49.57 -2.72 -42.64
N HIS A 381 -48.45 -2.09 -42.29
CA HIS A 381 -47.80 -1.03 -43.08
C HIS A 381 -46.29 -1.29 -43.21
N PRO A 382 -45.85 -2.19 -44.12
CA PRO A 382 -44.44 -2.59 -44.25
C PRO A 382 -43.50 -1.41 -44.52
N LEU A 383 -43.86 -0.52 -45.46
CA LEU A 383 -43.03 0.62 -45.82
C LEU A 383 -42.90 1.64 -44.69
N LEU A 384 -43.96 1.83 -43.89
CA LEU A 384 -43.93 2.72 -42.72
C LEU A 384 -43.02 2.16 -41.62
N LEU A 385 -43.12 0.86 -41.35
CA LEU A 385 -42.26 0.18 -40.38
C LEU A 385 -40.79 0.31 -40.77
N ASP A 386 -40.48 0.08 -42.04
CA ASP A 386 -39.12 0.18 -42.58
C ASP A 386 -38.59 1.62 -42.53
N TRP A 387 -39.42 2.59 -42.89
CA TRP A 387 -39.05 4.00 -42.82
C TRP A 387 -38.77 4.45 -41.39
N LEU A 388 -39.66 4.15 -40.43
CA LEU A 388 -39.45 4.49 -39.02
C LEU A 388 -38.23 3.74 -38.43
N ALA A 389 -37.99 2.50 -38.84
CA ALA A 389 -36.82 1.72 -38.42
C ALA A 389 -35.52 2.37 -38.90
N ASN A 390 -35.50 2.87 -40.14
CA ASN A 390 -34.37 3.63 -40.67
C ASN A 390 -34.18 4.95 -39.93
N GLN A 391 -35.25 5.71 -39.65
CA GLN A 391 -35.19 6.93 -38.84
C GLN A 391 -34.57 6.69 -37.46
N LEU A 392 -34.87 5.55 -36.82
CA LEU A 392 -34.28 5.19 -35.53
C LEU A 392 -32.76 4.92 -35.63
N VAL A 393 -32.32 4.23 -36.69
CA VAL A 393 -30.91 3.89 -36.92
C VAL A 393 -30.12 5.15 -37.30
N GLU A 394 -30.61 5.96 -38.24
CA GLU A 394 -30.01 7.24 -38.65
C GLU A 394 -29.93 8.24 -37.49
N GLY A 395 -30.96 8.26 -36.64
CA GLY A 395 -31.01 9.02 -35.39
C GLY A 395 -30.07 8.51 -34.29
N ARG A 396 -29.19 7.55 -34.59
CA ARG A 396 -28.26 6.88 -33.65
C ARG A 396 -28.98 6.30 -32.43
N TRP A 397 -30.09 5.61 -32.65
CA TRP A 397 -30.92 4.97 -31.62
C TRP A 397 -31.52 5.93 -30.59
N LYS A 398 -31.54 7.25 -30.87
CA LYS A 398 -32.24 8.23 -30.03
C LYS A 398 -33.75 8.08 -30.24
N MET A 399 -34.46 7.70 -29.17
CA MET A 399 -35.92 7.48 -29.25
C MET A 399 -36.73 8.79 -29.26
N LYS A 400 -36.25 9.86 -28.63
CA LYS A 400 -37.00 11.13 -28.49
C LYS A 400 -37.39 11.75 -29.85
N PRO A 401 -36.51 11.85 -30.87
CA PRO A 401 -36.90 12.33 -32.20
C PRO A 401 -37.95 11.44 -32.86
N LEU A 402 -37.84 10.11 -32.74
CA LEU A 402 -38.81 9.16 -33.28
C LEU A 402 -40.18 9.32 -32.62
N HIS A 403 -40.23 9.48 -31.30
CA HIS A 403 -41.49 9.77 -30.59
C HIS A 403 -42.10 11.09 -31.07
N LYS A 404 -41.30 12.15 -31.19
CA LYS A 404 -41.77 13.45 -31.72
C LYS A 404 -42.36 13.30 -33.12
N LEU A 405 -41.68 12.55 -33.99
CA LEU A 405 -42.14 12.27 -35.36
C LEU A 405 -43.51 11.59 -35.38
N ILE A 406 -43.70 10.58 -34.51
CA ILE A 406 -44.96 9.85 -34.38
C ILE A 406 -46.08 10.77 -33.85
N VAL A 407 -45.87 11.46 -32.72
CA VAL A 407 -46.94 12.25 -32.08
C VAL A 407 -47.32 13.52 -32.86
N MET A 408 -46.41 14.03 -33.69
CA MET A 408 -46.68 15.18 -34.58
C MET A 408 -47.33 14.77 -35.91
N SER A 409 -47.44 13.47 -36.20
CA SER A 409 -48.10 12.99 -37.42
C SER A 409 -49.58 13.38 -37.46
N GLN A 410 -50.16 13.45 -38.66
CA GLN A 410 -51.61 13.62 -38.81
C GLN A 410 -52.35 12.41 -38.24
N THR A 411 -51.85 11.19 -38.51
CA THR A 411 -52.43 9.93 -38.05
C THR A 411 -52.58 9.85 -36.53
N TYR A 412 -51.57 10.28 -35.76
CA TYR A 412 -51.66 10.30 -34.30
C TYR A 412 -52.67 11.34 -33.76
N ARG A 413 -52.90 12.41 -34.52
CA ARG A 413 -53.79 13.53 -34.14
C ARG A 413 -55.24 13.37 -34.64
N LEU A 414 -55.59 12.24 -35.26
CA LEU A 414 -56.95 11.95 -35.68
C LEU A 414 -57.89 11.86 -34.46
N SER A 415 -59.16 12.21 -34.67
CA SER A 415 -60.20 12.02 -33.64
C SER A 415 -60.44 10.53 -33.38
N SER A 416 -60.79 10.17 -32.14
CA SER A 416 -61.21 8.82 -31.77
C SER A 416 -62.73 8.59 -31.94
N SER A 417 -63.48 9.61 -32.37
CA SER A 417 -64.92 9.49 -32.62
C SER A 417 -65.21 8.40 -33.63
N LYS A 418 -66.18 7.53 -33.33
CA LYS A 418 -66.75 6.62 -34.32
C LYS A 418 -67.67 7.42 -35.24
N ASP A 419 -67.73 7.00 -36.50
CA ASP A 419 -68.70 7.49 -37.49
C ASP A 419 -69.58 6.32 -37.92
N PRO A 420 -70.65 6.01 -37.14
CA PRO A 420 -71.49 4.84 -37.34
C PRO A 420 -72.07 4.77 -38.75
N GLY A 421 -71.68 3.76 -39.52
CA GLY A 421 -72.22 3.51 -40.87
C GLY A 421 -71.40 4.10 -42.02
N SER A 422 -70.28 4.76 -41.72
CA SER A 422 -69.29 5.18 -42.73
C SER A 422 -68.74 3.99 -43.54
N LEU A 423 -68.27 4.25 -44.76
CA LEU A 423 -67.65 3.22 -45.61
C LEU A 423 -66.40 2.62 -44.95
N ASN A 424 -65.62 3.44 -44.24
CA ASN A 424 -64.40 3.01 -43.56
C ASN A 424 -64.69 2.05 -42.41
N GLU A 425 -65.73 2.28 -41.61
CA GLU A 425 -66.11 1.37 -40.52
C GLU A 425 -66.59 0.01 -41.06
N LYS A 426 -67.27 0.00 -42.21
CA LYS A 426 -67.70 -1.26 -42.86
C LYS A 426 -66.54 -2.04 -43.45
N GLN A 427 -65.53 -1.36 -44.01
CA GLN A 427 -64.39 -2.01 -44.68
C GLN A 427 -63.25 -2.40 -43.72
N ASP A 428 -63.02 -1.60 -42.67
CA ASP A 428 -61.98 -1.83 -41.66
C ASP A 428 -62.53 -1.57 -40.24
N PRO A 429 -63.39 -2.47 -39.73
CA PRO A 429 -64.00 -2.32 -38.40
C PRO A 429 -62.97 -2.35 -37.27
N THR A 430 -61.82 -2.99 -37.50
CA THR A 430 -60.69 -3.06 -36.56
C THR A 430 -59.81 -1.81 -36.55
N ASN A 431 -60.00 -0.88 -37.50
CA ASN A 431 -59.16 0.31 -37.69
C ASN A 431 -57.67 -0.03 -37.92
N ARG A 432 -57.41 -1.16 -38.59
CA ARG A 432 -56.06 -1.62 -38.96
C ARG A 432 -55.31 -0.60 -39.83
N PHE A 433 -56.02 0.15 -40.67
CA PHE A 433 -55.48 1.18 -41.56
C PHE A 433 -55.51 2.59 -40.98
N LEU A 434 -55.87 2.73 -39.69
CA LEU A 434 -55.74 3.97 -38.90
C LEU A 434 -56.47 5.18 -39.50
N TRP A 435 -57.71 4.97 -39.95
CA TRP A 435 -58.58 6.04 -40.45
C TRP A 435 -59.18 6.90 -39.33
N ARG A 436 -59.03 6.48 -38.07
CA ARG A 436 -59.32 7.25 -36.84
C ARG A 436 -58.31 6.91 -35.74
N ALA A 437 -58.31 7.64 -34.63
CA ALA A 437 -57.54 7.23 -33.45
C ALA A 437 -58.17 6.01 -32.74
N ASN A 438 -57.33 5.12 -32.23
CA ASN A 438 -57.76 3.98 -31.43
C ASN A 438 -58.12 4.43 -30.01
N ALA A 439 -59.29 4.01 -29.53
CA ALA A 439 -59.64 4.17 -28.12
C ALA A 439 -58.76 3.22 -27.30
N ARG A 440 -58.12 3.76 -26.26
CA ARG A 440 -57.26 3.00 -25.34
C ARG A 440 -57.76 3.16 -23.92
N ARG A 441 -57.49 2.15 -23.10
CA ARG A 441 -57.70 2.25 -21.66
C ARG A 441 -56.76 3.29 -21.09
N MET A 442 -57.25 4.13 -20.18
CA MET A 442 -56.41 5.05 -19.43
C MET A 442 -55.70 4.30 -18.30
N GLU A 443 -54.41 4.56 -18.14
CA GLU A 443 -53.62 4.07 -17.00
C GLU A 443 -54.09 4.76 -15.71
N ALA A 444 -53.89 4.10 -14.55
CA ALA A 444 -54.39 4.59 -13.27
C ALA A 444 -53.86 5.99 -12.92
N GLU A 445 -52.62 6.26 -13.28
CA GLU A 445 -51.96 7.56 -13.10
C GLU A 445 -52.62 8.64 -13.95
N ALA A 446 -52.92 8.35 -15.23
CA ALA A 446 -53.59 9.30 -16.11
C ALA A 446 -55.03 9.60 -15.64
N VAL A 447 -55.71 8.62 -15.06
CA VAL A 447 -57.04 8.82 -14.44
C VAL A 447 -56.91 9.74 -13.23
N ARG A 448 -55.95 9.48 -12.34
CA ARG A 448 -55.68 10.32 -11.15
C ARG A 448 -55.33 11.75 -11.55
N ASP A 449 -54.40 11.94 -12.48
CA ASP A 449 -53.98 13.26 -12.94
C ASP A 449 -55.14 13.99 -13.63
N SER A 450 -55.99 13.29 -14.38
CA SER A 450 -57.20 13.90 -14.95
C SER A 450 -58.16 14.38 -13.86
N LEU A 451 -58.32 13.63 -12.77
CA LEU A 451 -59.13 14.04 -11.61
C LEU A 451 -58.52 15.25 -10.91
N LEU A 452 -57.20 15.27 -10.70
CA LEU A 452 -56.48 16.41 -10.10
C LEU A 452 -56.54 17.67 -11.00
N ALA A 453 -56.43 17.50 -12.31
CA ALA A 453 -56.55 18.60 -13.27
C ALA A 453 -57.95 19.20 -13.27
N VAL A 454 -59.00 18.37 -13.17
CA VAL A 454 -60.39 18.82 -13.06
C VAL A 454 -60.69 19.44 -11.70
N SER A 455 -60.07 18.96 -10.61
CA SER A 455 -60.20 19.57 -9.28
C SER A 455 -59.37 20.84 -9.09
N GLY A 456 -58.44 21.14 -10.00
CA GLY A 456 -57.55 22.30 -9.93
C GLY A 456 -56.33 22.11 -9.01
N GLU A 457 -55.99 20.86 -8.68
CA GLU A 457 -54.94 20.48 -7.72
C GLU A 457 -53.71 19.84 -8.41
N LEU A 458 -53.59 19.99 -9.73
CA LEU A 458 -52.51 19.39 -10.55
C LEU A 458 -51.15 20.08 -10.39
#